data_AF-A0A969BHQ7-F1
#
_entry.id   AF-A0A969BHQ7-F1
#
_cell.length_a   1.000
_cell.length_b   1.000
_cell.length_c   1.000
_cell.angle_alpha   90.00
_cell.angle_beta   90.00
_cell.angle_gamma   90.00
#
_symmetry.space_group_name_H-M   'P 1'
#
loop_
_entity.id
_entity.type
_entity.pdbx_description
1 polymer ?
#
loop_
_entity_poly.entity_id
_entity_poly.type
_entity_poly.pdbx_seq_one_letter_code
_entity_poly.pdbx_strand_id
1 'polypeptide(L)'
;MLWILPFTTDNIGYWFNYGQAPHHARISLYDLLSMMMNESRWERIYVAIVLVVGIYRYFVLKVRDRVELIFTLLVLGMLVEALIFQVTSYVPRDNNVFFHAFATGFILFHVQKTGIMKSRSASLLIVAAVLLWWSEKYWRYTDKVVSKLVPKPRVAEGVVDIHTYIITPDACDIYVNTGTWTTTELQTFRHVKIPASTVQGLDRVVRLARQLPPQAHVLNMSELTPLAAEVPFELDKGVPLWYHLHVGMFDKELETYLDRIAAGYYDLVLFEDLPYLNNFYPFAVQEQLNAHYIEVDHFEAPRSVYPGTVRVYRRK
;
A
#
# COMPACT_ATOMS: atom_id res chain seq x y z
N MET A 1 -14.63 -15.63 -16.65
CA MET A 1 -13.86 -16.80 -16.17
C MET A 1 -13.24 -17.64 -17.30
N LEU A 2 -13.87 -17.76 -18.48
CA LEU A 2 -13.30 -18.50 -19.63
C LEU A 2 -11.90 -18.01 -20.09
N TRP A 3 -11.57 -16.74 -19.86
CA TRP A 3 -10.28 -16.14 -20.21
C TRP A 3 -9.09 -16.67 -19.40
N ILE A 4 -9.31 -17.38 -18.28
CA ILE A 4 -8.25 -17.97 -17.45
C ILE A 4 -7.85 -19.36 -17.96
N LEU A 5 -8.69 -20.02 -18.76
CA LEU A 5 -8.47 -21.40 -19.23
C LEU A 5 -7.13 -21.63 -19.94
N PRO A 6 -6.62 -20.73 -20.80
CA PRO A 6 -5.32 -20.94 -21.43
C PRO A 6 -4.14 -21.00 -20.44
N PHE A 7 -4.30 -20.42 -19.25
CA PHE A 7 -3.25 -20.32 -18.23
C PHE A 7 -3.33 -21.43 -17.18
N THR A 8 -4.31 -22.33 -17.26
CA THR A 8 -4.42 -23.45 -16.30
C THR A 8 -3.29 -24.46 -16.46
N THR A 9 -2.69 -24.56 -17.65
CA THR A 9 -1.49 -25.39 -17.90
C THR A 9 -0.25 -24.84 -17.20
N ASP A 10 -0.22 -23.54 -16.91
CA ASP A 10 0.92 -22.86 -16.25
C ASP A 10 0.76 -22.84 -14.72
N ASN A 11 -0.12 -23.69 -14.18
CA ASN A 11 -0.45 -23.73 -12.76
C ASN A 11 -0.83 -22.36 -12.19
N ILE A 12 -1.51 -21.50 -12.96
CA ILE A 12 -1.93 -20.18 -12.48
C ILE A 12 -2.73 -20.26 -11.16
N GLY A 13 -3.44 -21.38 -10.95
CA GLY A 13 -4.15 -21.68 -9.71
C GLY A 13 -3.28 -21.66 -8.45
N TYR A 14 -1.98 -21.96 -8.57
CA TYR A 14 -1.02 -21.86 -7.46
C TYR A 14 -0.96 -20.45 -6.85
N TRP A 15 -1.03 -19.43 -7.70
CA TRP A 15 -0.98 -18.02 -7.30
C TRP A 15 -2.30 -17.52 -6.71
N PHE A 16 -3.38 -18.31 -6.83
CA PHE A 16 -4.66 -18.02 -6.21
C PHE A 16 -4.76 -18.75 -4.88
N ASN A 17 -4.69 -18.00 -3.80
CA ASN A 17 -4.96 -18.53 -2.46
C ASN A 17 -6.46 -18.85 -2.34
N TYR A 18 -6.81 -20.14 -2.32
CA TYR A 18 -8.19 -20.62 -2.22
C TYR A 18 -8.66 -20.78 -0.76
N GLY A 19 -7.91 -20.23 0.21
CA GLY A 19 -8.20 -20.39 1.64
C GLY A 19 -7.65 -21.71 2.21
N GLN A 20 -6.56 -22.21 1.66
CA GLN A 20 -5.81 -23.31 2.27
C GLN A 20 -4.99 -22.77 3.45
N ALA A 21 -4.78 -23.61 4.47
CA ALA A 21 -3.92 -23.29 5.60
C ALA A 21 -2.53 -22.81 5.11
N PRO A 22 -1.93 -21.77 5.74
CA PRO A 22 -2.37 -21.12 6.98
C PRO A 22 -3.44 -20.03 6.79
N HIS A 23 -4.04 -19.90 5.61
CA HIS A 23 -5.05 -18.88 5.33
C HIS A 23 -6.47 -19.39 5.49
N HIS A 24 -7.33 -18.44 5.83
CA HIS A 24 -8.75 -18.55 5.53
C HIS A 24 -9.02 -17.94 4.15
N ALA A 25 -10.16 -18.28 3.54
CA ALA A 25 -10.58 -17.62 2.31
C ALA A 25 -10.55 -16.10 2.52
N ARG A 26 -9.89 -15.37 1.60
CA ARG A 26 -9.78 -13.90 1.66
C ARG A 26 -11.13 -13.18 1.69
N ILE A 27 -12.20 -13.90 1.33
CA ILE A 27 -13.59 -13.44 1.40
C ILE A 27 -14.26 -14.19 2.54
N SER A 28 -14.36 -13.53 3.68
CA SER A 28 -15.21 -13.92 4.79
C SER A 28 -16.49 -13.10 4.71
N LEU A 29 -17.65 -13.76 4.60
CA LEU A 29 -18.94 -13.06 4.56
C LEU A 29 -19.14 -12.24 5.84
N TYR A 30 -18.70 -12.76 6.98
CA TYR A 30 -18.77 -12.04 8.24
C TYR A 30 -17.91 -10.78 8.21
N ASP A 31 -16.66 -10.87 7.74
CA ASP A 31 -15.76 -9.70 7.68
C ASP A 31 -16.28 -8.67 6.69
N LEU A 32 -16.84 -9.11 5.55
CA LEU A 32 -17.48 -8.23 4.58
C LEU A 32 -18.69 -7.50 5.17
N LEU A 33 -19.57 -8.20 5.87
CA LEU A 33 -20.71 -7.58 6.54
C LEU A 33 -20.26 -6.67 7.68
N SER A 34 -19.29 -7.09 8.49
CA SER A 34 -18.76 -6.33 9.62
C SER A 34 -18.11 -5.02 9.14
N MET A 35 -17.23 -5.09 8.15
CA MET A 35 -16.59 -3.90 7.56
C MET A 35 -17.60 -2.99 6.89
N MET A 36 -18.55 -3.54 6.12
CA MET A 36 -19.64 -2.76 5.51
C MET A 36 -20.44 -1.99 6.56
N MET A 37 -20.74 -2.61 7.69
CA MET A 37 -21.57 -2.02 8.73
C MET A 37 -20.81 -1.02 9.62
N ASN A 38 -19.56 -1.32 9.97
CA ASN A 38 -18.77 -0.53 10.90
C ASN A 38 -18.00 0.60 10.21
N GLU A 39 -17.40 0.34 9.05
CA GLU A 39 -16.38 1.22 8.47
C GLU A 39 -16.80 1.89 7.15
N SER A 40 -17.62 1.26 6.31
CA SER A 40 -17.90 1.75 4.95
C SER A 40 -18.97 2.85 4.89
N ARG A 41 -18.72 4.01 5.51
CA ARG A 41 -19.71 5.12 5.59
C ARG A 41 -20.05 5.70 4.22
N TRP A 42 -19.04 6.01 3.39
CA TRP A 42 -19.26 6.71 2.11
C TRP A 42 -19.78 5.77 1.02
N GLU A 43 -19.26 4.55 0.98
CA GLU A 43 -19.67 3.50 0.06
C GLU A 43 -21.16 3.20 0.23
N ARG A 44 -21.63 3.06 1.48
CA ARG A 44 -23.06 2.88 1.77
C ARG A 44 -23.92 4.04 1.29
N ILE A 45 -23.47 5.27 1.53
CA ILE A 45 -24.17 6.48 1.05
C ILE A 45 -24.27 6.46 -0.47
N TYR A 46 -23.17 6.17 -1.17
CA TYR A 46 -23.15 6.13 -2.63
C TYR A 46 -23.98 4.99 -3.21
N VAL A 47 -23.90 3.80 -2.64
CA VAL A 47 -24.76 2.68 -3.02
C VAL A 47 -26.23 3.07 -2.86
N ALA A 48 -26.60 3.67 -1.73
CA ALA A 48 -27.97 4.14 -1.51
C ALA A 48 -28.39 5.19 -2.56
N ILE A 49 -27.56 6.19 -2.84
CA ILE A 49 -27.85 7.22 -3.86
C ILE A 49 -28.03 6.58 -5.24
N VAL A 50 -27.09 5.73 -5.67
CA VAL A 50 -27.12 5.07 -6.99
C VAL A 50 -28.37 4.19 -7.12
N LEU A 51 -28.69 3.41 -6.09
CA LEU A 51 -29.88 2.56 -6.09
C LEU A 51 -31.17 3.38 -6.10
N VAL A 52 -31.30 4.41 -5.27
CA VAL A 52 -32.50 5.27 -5.24
C VAL A 52 -32.72 5.95 -6.58
N VAL A 53 -31.67 6.56 -7.16
CA VAL A 53 -31.76 7.22 -8.46
C VAL A 53 -32.08 6.20 -9.56
N GLY A 54 -31.37 5.06 -9.60
CA GLY A 54 -31.60 4.02 -10.59
C GLY A 54 -33.01 3.43 -10.52
N ILE A 55 -33.48 3.05 -9.33
CA ILE A 55 -34.83 2.52 -9.09
C ILE A 55 -35.89 3.55 -9.45
N TYR A 56 -35.75 4.80 -8.99
CA TYR A 56 -36.70 5.87 -9.32
C TYR A 56 -36.80 6.08 -10.83
N ARG A 57 -35.67 6.15 -11.53
CA ARG A 57 -35.67 6.39 -12.98
C ARG A 57 -36.23 5.20 -13.76
N TYR A 58 -35.91 3.97 -13.36
CA TYR A 58 -36.38 2.77 -14.05
C TYR A 58 -37.86 2.48 -13.78
N PHE A 59 -38.29 2.51 -12.53
CA PHE A 59 -39.65 2.10 -12.15
C PHE A 59 -40.66 3.25 -12.14
N VAL A 60 -40.28 4.45 -11.68
CA VAL A 60 -41.20 5.60 -11.56
C VAL A 60 -41.23 6.39 -12.86
N LEU A 61 -40.07 6.82 -13.36
CA LEU A 61 -40.01 7.59 -14.62
C LEU A 61 -40.07 6.72 -15.88
N LYS A 62 -39.99 5.39 -15.73
CA LYS A 62 -39.99 4.41 -16.84
C LYS A 62 -38.93 4.70 -17.91
N VAL A 63 -37.81 5.29 -17.53
CA VAL A 63 -36.67 5.56 -18.43
C VAL A 63 -35.99 4.24 -18.75
N ARG A 64 -35.97 3.87 -20.03
CA ARG A 64 -35.33 2.64 -20.55
C ARG A 64 -34.13 2.94 -21.44
N ASP A 65 -33.34 3.92 -21.04
CA ASP A 65 -32.09 4.26 -21.72
C ASP A 65 -31.01 3.22 -21.38
N ARG A 66 -30.51 2.51 -22.41
CA ARG A 66 -29.49 1.46 -22.25
C ARG A 66 -28.18 2.03 -21.71
N VAL A 67 -27.80 3.24 -22.11
CA VAL A 67 -26.55 3.87 -21.67
C VAL A 67 -26.63 4.17 -20.18
N GLU A 68 -27.76 4.69 -19.73
CA GLU A 68 -27.99 4.99 -18.32
C GLU A 68 -28.02 3.74 -17.45
N LEU A 69 -28.66 2.66 -17.92
CA LEU A 69 -28.67 1.39 -17.22
C LEU A 69 -27.26 0.80 -17.10
N ILE A 70 -26.51 0.77 -18.20
CA ILE A 70 -25.12 0.27 -18.21
C ILE A 70 -24.26 1.11 -17.27
N PHE A 71 -24.41 2.44 -17.30
CA PHE A 71 -23.64 3.33 -16.42
C PHE A 71 -24.00 3.11 -14.94
N THR A 72 -25.28 2.92 -14.61
CA THR A 72 -25.72 2.57 -13.25
C THR A 72 -25.09 1.27 -12.78
N LEU A 73 -25.13 0.23 -13.62
CA LEU A 73 -24.54 -1.08 -13.30
C LEU A 73 -23.02 -1.02 -13.16
N LEU A 74 -22.34 -0.25 -14.01
CA LEU A 74 -20.90 -0.01 -13.91
C LEU A 74 -20.55 0.64 -12.56
N VAL A 75 -21.23 1.73 -12.20
CA VAL A 75 -20.96 2.45 -10.95
C VAL A 75 -21.26 1.57 -9.73
N LEU A 76 -22.34 0.79 -9.78
CA LEU A 76 -22.64 -0.20 -8.73
C LEU A 76 -21.54 -1.26 -8.64
N GLY A 77 -21.04 -1.76 -9.77
CA GLY A 77 -19.91 -2.69 -9.83
C GLY A 77 -18.66 -2.12 -9.17
N MET A 78 -18.28 -0.88 -9.48
CA MET A 78 -17.14 -0.21 -8.85
C MET A 78 -17.32 0.00 -7.34
N LEU A 79 -18.55 0.26 -6.88
CA LEU A 79 -18.86 0.40 -5.45
C LEU A 79 -18.79 -0.94 -4.72
N VAL A 80 -19.31 -2.01 -5.32
CA VAL A 80 -19.21 -3.37 -4.77
C VAL A 80 -17.75 -3.83 -4.73
N GLU A 81 -16.99 -3.56 -5.79
CA GLU A 81 -15.56 -3.81 -5.83
C GLU A 81 -14.85 -3.09 -4.68
N ALA A 82 -15.13 -1.80 -4.45
CA ALA A 82 -14.54 -1.06 -3.33
C ALA A 82 -14.85 -1.67 -1.94
N LEU A 83 -16.07 -2.19 -1.74
CA LEU A 83 -16.44 -2.90 -0.52
C LEU A 83 -15.65 -4.21 -0.36
N ILE A 84 -15.44 -4.96 -1.44
CA ILE A 84 -14.63 -6.18 -1.44
C ILE A 84 -13.15 -5.84 -1.15
N PHE A 85 -12.63 -4.77 -1.75
CA PHE A 85 -11.26 -4.32 -1.56
C PHE A 85 -10.93 -4.00 -0.10
N GLN A 86 -11.89 -3.46 0.67
CA GLN A 86 -11.67 -3.17 2.10
C GLN A 86 -11.37 -4.41 2.92
N VAL A 87 -11.97 -5.55 2.56
CA VAL A 87 -11.80 -6.83 3.27
C VAL A 87 -10.59 -7.60 2.75
N THR A 88 -10.33 -7.49 1.46
CA THR A 88 -9.35 -8.35 0.77
C THR A 88 -7.96 -7.73 0.67
N SER A 89 -7.83 -6.42 0.92
CA SER A 89 -6.58 -5.67 0.77
C SER A 89 -6.12 -5.05 2.08
N TYR A 90 -4.85 -5.25 2.43
CA TYR A 90 -4.19 -4.62 3.59
C TYR A 90 -3.81 -3.15 3.35
N VAL A 91 -4.31 -2.56 2.28
CA VAL A 91 -3.97 -1.18 1.90
C VAL A 91 -4.73 -0.22 2.84
N PRO A 92 -4.09 0.87 3.29
CA PRO A 92 -4.74 1.86 4.15
C PRO A 92 -6.08 2.32 3.57
N ARG A 93 -7.07 2.47 4.46
CA ARG A 93 -8.46 2.84 4.14
C ARG A 93 -8.58 4.03 3.18
N ASP A 94 -7.65 4.97 3.28
CA ASP A 94 -7.63 6.21 2.50
C ASP A 94 -7.15 6.05 1.05
N ASN A 95 -6.71 4.87 0.62
CA ASN A 95 -6.19 4.65 -0.73
C ASN A 95 -7.25 4.17 -1.71
N ASN A 96 -8.39 3.67 -1.25
CA ASN A 96 -9.48 3.20 -2.12
C ASN A 96 -10.33 4.39 -2.61
N VAL A 97 -9.74 5.42 -3.23
CA VAL A 97 -10.48 6.65 -3.58
C VAL A 97 -11.25 6.57 -4.90
N PHE A 98 -11.02 5.53 -5.71
CA PHE A 98 -11.58 5.44 -7.06
C PHE A 98 -13.11 5.44 -7.06
N PHE A 99 -13.75 4.81 -6.06
CA PHE A 99 -15.22 4.73 -6.01
C PHE A 99 -15.89 6.10 -5.84
N HIS A 100 -15.23 7.05 -5.17
CA HIS A 100 -15.72 8.42 -5.07
C HIS A 100 -15.83 9.07 -6.45
N ALA A 101 -14.87 8.83 -7.36
CA ALA A 101 -14.90 9.39 -8.70
C ALA A 101 -16.08 8.84 -9.52
N PHE A 102 -16.33 7.53 -9.47
CA PHE A 102 -17.47 6.91 -10.15
C PHE A 102 -18.81 7.39 -9.59
N ALA A 103 -18.96 7.42 -8.26
CA ALA A 103 -20.18 7.90 -7.63
C ALA A 103 -20.43 9.39 -7.90
N THR A 104 -19.38 10.23 -7.85
CA THR A 104 -19.49 11.65 -8.18
C THR A 104 -19.86 11.85 -9.65
N GLY A 105 -19.21 11.12 -10.56
CA GLY A 105 -19.57 11.14 -11.99
C GLY A 105 -21.01 10.73 -12.24
N PHE A 106 -21.51 9.71 -11.53
CA PHE A 106 -22.91 9.30 -11.58
C PHE A 106 -23.87 10.40 -11.13
N ILE A 107 -23.59 11.02 -9.98
CA ILE A 107 -24.39 12.12 -9.44
C ILE A 107 -24.41 13.29 -10.42
N LEU A 108 -23.24 13.72 -10.92
CA LEU A 108 -23.13 14.82 -11.87
C LEU A 108 -23.86 14.55 -13.18
N PHE A 109 -23.77 13.33 -13.71
CA PHE A 109 -24.51 12.91 -14.91
C PHE A 109 -26.02 13.08 -14.73
N HIS A 110 -26.57 12.67 -13.58
CA HIS A 110 -27.99 12.82 -13.31
C HIS A 110 -28.39 14.26 -12.97
N VAL A 111 -27.57 15.01 -12.24
CA VAL A 111 -27.78 16.44 -11.97
C VAL A 111 -27.79 17.23 -13.28
N GLN A 112 -26.90 16.94 -14.23
CA GLN A 112 -26.90 17.57 -15.55
C GLN A 112 -28.24 17.39 -16.27
N LYS A 113 -28.85 16.20 -16.20
CA LYS A 113 -30.16 15.90 -16.83
C LYS A 113 -31.33 16.69 -16.21
N THR A 114 -31.19 17.23 -15.00
CA THR A 114 -32.22 18.11 -14.40
C THR A 114 -32.20 19.54 -14.97
N GLY A 115 -31.14 19.91 -15.69
CA GLY A 115 -30.96 21.26 -16.23
C GLY A 115 -30.35 22.28 -15.25
N ILE A 116 -30.13 21.92 -13.98
CA ILE A 116 -29.49 22.80 -12.96
C ILE A 116 -28.13 23.32 -13.45
N MET A 117 -27.35 22.47 -14.11
CA MET A 117 -26.02 22.82 -14.62
C MET A 117 -26.01 23.78 -15.82
N LYS A 118 -27.16 24.15 -16.39
CA LYS A 118 -27.21 25.16 -17.45
C LYS A 118 -26.78 26.55 -16.95
N SER A 119 -26.95 26.82 -15.65
CA SER A 119 -26.46 28.04 -15.03
C SER A 119 -24.96 27.95 -14.76
N ARG A 120 -24.21 28.97 -15.20
CA ARG A 120 -22.76 29.09 -14.92
C ARG A 120 -22.48 29.16 -13.41
N SER A 121 -23.32 29.88 -12.66
CA SER A 121 -23.15 30.00 -11.21
C SER A 121 -23.41 28.67 -10.50
N ALA A 122 -24.45 27.94 -10.90
CA ALA A 122 -24.73 26.62 -10.36
C ALA A 122 -23.60 25.63 -10.66
N SER A 123 -23.06 25.64 -11.89
CA SER A 123 -21.90 24.82 -12.26
C SER A 123 -20.65 25.15 -11.44
N LEU A 124 -20.35 26.44 -11.23
CA LEU A 124 -19.22 26.87 -10.40
C LEU A 124 -19.39 26.46 -8.93
N LEU A 125 -20.61 26.59 -8.38
CA LEU A 125 -20.91 26.16 -7.01
C LEU A 125 -20.74 24.65 -6.84
N ILE A 126 -21.17 23.84 -7.83
CA ILE A 126 -20.99 22.39 -7.81
C ILE A 126 -19.49 22.03 -7.85
N VAL A 127 -18.71 22.67 -8.71
CA VAL A 127 -17.25 22.45 -8.77
C VAL A 127 -16.60 22.82 -7.44
N ALA A 128 -16.94 23.99 -6.87
CA ALA A 128 -16.44 24.41 -5.57
C ALA A 128 -16.82 23.43 -4.44
N ALA A 129 -18.04 22.91 -4.46
CA ALA A 129 -18.50 21.91 -3.48
C ALA A 129 -17.73 20.59 -3.60
N VAL A 130 -17.44 20.11 -4.82
CA VAL A 130 -16.62 18.91 -5.04
C VAL A 130 -15.19 19.13 -4.56
N LEU A 131 -14.58 20.28 -4.85
CA LEU A 131 -13.24 20.62 -4.39
C LEU A 131 -13.17 20.73 -2.85
N LEU A 132 -14.21 21.31 -2.23
CA LEU A 132 -14.31 21.41 -0.78
C LEU A 132 -14.50 20.04 -0.14
N TRP A 133 -15.32 19.16 -0.73
CA TRP A 133 -15.48 17.78 -0.27
C TRP A 133 -14.14 17.03 -0.31
N TRP A 134 -13.36 17.18 -1.38
CA TRP A 134 -12.05 16.52 -1.52
C TRP A 134 -10.89 17.29 -0.88
N SER A 135 -11.18 18.32 -0.07
CA SER A 135 -10.18 19.23 0.49
C SER A 135 -9.11 18.52 1.32
N GLU A 136 -9.42 17.43 2.00
CA GLU A 136 -8.48 16.69 2.86
C GLU A 136 -7.21 16.26 2.09
N LYS A 137 -7.36 15.72 0.87
CA LYS A 137 -6.23 15.27 0.07
C LYS A 137 -5.33 16.45 -0.33
N TYR A 138 -5.93 17.55 -0.78
CA TYR A 138 -5.20 18.78 -1.12
C TYR A 138 -4.55 19.41 0.12
N TRP A 139 -5.25 19.37 1.26
CA TRP A 139 -4.77 19.88 2.53
C TRP A 139 -3.52 19.13 2.98
N ARG A 140 -3.44 17.81 2.87
CA ARG A 140 -2.23 17.04 3.24
C ARG A 140 -0.96 17.52 2.52
N TYR A 141 -1.07 17.95 1.26
CA TYR A 141 0.08 18.52 0.53
C TYR A 141 0.33 19.98 0.92
N THR A 142 -0.75 20.75 1.10
CA THR A 142 -0.67 22.18 1.43
C THR A 142 -0.20 22.41 2.87
N ASP A 143 -0.50 21.49 3.79
CA ASP A 143 -0.13 21.56 5.22
C ASP A 143 1.38 21.68 5.40
N LYS A 144 2.18 21.03 4.54
CA LYS A 144 3.65 21.18 4.55
C LYS A 144 4.13 22.60 4.26
N VAL A 145 3.34 23.38 3.53
CA VAL A 145 3.62 24.79 3.21
C VAL A 145 3.00 25.68 4.27
N VAL A 146 1.73 25.44 4.64
CA VAL A 146 1.00 26.23 5.64
C VAL A 146 1.66 26.14 7.01
N SER A 147 2.09 24.96 7.45
CA SER A 147 2.78 24.77 8.74
C SER A 147 4.11 25.51 8.86
N LYS A 148 4.71 25.95 7.74
CA LYS A 148 5.88 26.83 7.74
C LYS A 148 5.52 28.31 7.93
N LEU A 149 4.32 28.70 7.50
CA LEU A 149 3.82 30.08 7.54
C LEU A 149 3.01 30.35 8.82
N VAL A 150 2.28 29.34 9.30
CA VAL A 150 1.44 29.40 10.48
C VAL A 150 2.09 28.53 11.54
N PRO A 151 2.74 29.12 12.56
CA PRO A 151 3.40 28.36 13.61
C PRO A 151 2.37 27.50 14.33
N LYS A 152 2.66 26.20 14.46
CA LYS A 152 1.83 25.31 15.27
C LYS A 152 1.83 25.82 16.72
N PRO A 153 0.67 25.85 17.40
CA PRO A 153 0.63 26.24 18.81
C PRO A 153 1.62 25.39 19.60
N ARG A 154 2.42 26.02 20.47
CA ARG A 154 3.27 25.26 21.39
C ARG A 154 2.34 24.53 22.35
N VAL A 155 2.45 23.21 22.35
CA VAL A 155 1.76 22.36 23.32
C VAL A 155 2.29 22.71 24.71
N ALA A 156 1.46 23.35 25.53
CA ALA A 156 1.79 23.62 26.92
C ALA A 156 1.48 22.36 27.75
N GLU A 157 2.41 21.96 28.61
CA GLU A 157 2.19 20.85 29.54
C GLU A 157 0.95 21.11 30.39
N GLY A 158 0.05 20.14 30.45
CA GLY A 158 -1.20 20.23 31.21
C GLY A 158 -2.37 20.94 30.52
N VAL A 159 -2.20 21.42 29.29
CA VAL A 159 -3.33 21.98 28.50
C VAL A 159 -3.89 20.89 27.58
N VAL A 160 -5.20 20.65 27.68
CA VAL A 160 -5.92 19.70 26.81
C VAL A 160 -6.42 20.42 25.56
N ASP A 161 -5.89 20.04 24.40
CA ASP A 161 -6.32 20.47 23.06
C ASP A 161 -6.39 19.25 22.11
N ILE A 162 -6.68 19.49 20.83
CA ILE A 162 -6.77 18.43 19.81
C ILE A 162 -5.45 17.68 19.57
N HIS A 163 -4.33 18.18 20.06
CA HIS A 163 -3.00 17.57 19.99
C HIS A 163 -2.55 16.92 21.30
N THR A 164 -3.21 17.21 22.42
CA THR A 164 -2.87 16.64 23.75
C THR A 164 -3.98 15.83 24.40
N TYR A 165 -5.17 15.74 23.79
CA TYR A 165 -6.29 14.97 24.35
C TYR A 165 -6.02 13.46 24.43
N ILE A 166 -5.00 12.96 23.72
CA ILE A 166 -4.49 11.59 23.84
C ILE A 166 -3.00 11.68 24.18
N ILE A 167 -2.65 11.18 25.35
CA ILE A 167 -1.26 10.90 25.69
C ILE A 167 -0.93 9.54 25.09
N THR A 168 -0.26 9.52 23.93
CA THR A 168 0.21 8.29 23.31
C THR A 168 1.56 7.93 23.94
N PRO A 169 1.69 6.77 24.62
CA PRO A 169 3.00 6.30 25.09
C PRO A 169 3.94 6.11 23.91
N ASP A 170 5.24 6.40 24.07
CA ASP A 170 6.24 6.22 23.00
C ASP A 170 6.25 4.80 22.42
N ALA A 171 5.95 3.79 23.25
CA ALA A 171 5.84 2.40 22.84
C ALA A 171 4.65 2.10 21.90
N CYS A 172 3.70 3.03 21.78
CA CYS A 172 2.52 2.92 20.93
C CYS A 172 2.59 3.79 19.66
N ASP A 173 3.64 4.61 19.51
CA ASP A 173 3.83 5.40 18.29
C ASP A 173 4.49 4.54 17.21
N ILE A 174 3.65 3.97 16.35
CA ILE A 174 4.09 3.19 15.18
C ILE A 174 4.63 4.08 14.05
N TYR A 175 4.58 5.41 14.19
CA TYR A 175 5.07 6.36 13.20
C TYR A 175 6.44 6.91 13.59
N VAL A 176 7.34 7.00 12.62
CA VAL A 176 8.63 7.67 12.83
C VAL A 176 8.58 9.13 12.43
N ASN A 177 9.35 9.96 13.13
CA ASN A 177 9.48 11.38 12.81
C ASN A 177 10.27 11.57 11.51
N THR A 178 9.56 11.64 10.38
CA THR A 178 10.15 11.89 9.06
C THR A 178 10.79 13.27 8.89
N GLY A 179 10.65 14.18 9.86
CA GLY A 179 11.29 15.49 9.87
C GLY A 179 12.82 15.42 9.99
N THR A 180 13.36 14.34 10.55
CA THR A 180 14.81 14.10 10.69
C THR A 180 15.41 13.39 9.48
N TRP A 181 14.58 13.00 8.49
CA TRP A 181 15.04 12.27 7.32
C TRP A 181 15.81 13.18 6.36
N THR A 182 16.86 12.62 5.76
CA THR A 182 17.79 13.32 4.88
C THR A 182 17.85 12.66 3.50
N THR A 183 18.54 13.29 2.56
CA THR A 183 18.77 12.77 1.20
C THR A 183 20.11 12.03 1.12
N THR A 184 20.25 11.18 0.10
CA THR A 184 21.50 10.52 -0.27
C THR A 184 21.98 11.02 -1.63
N GLU A 185 23.27 10.85 -1.92
CA GLU A 185 23.90 11.17 -3.21
C GLU A 185 23.65 10.07 -4.27
N LEU A 186 23.07 8.93 -3.88
CA LEU A 186 22.73 7.86 -4.82
C LEU A 186 21.65 8.32 -5.80
N GLN A 187 21.90 8.12 -7.09
CA GLN A 187 21.10 8.65 -8.18
C GLN A 187 19.66 8.12 -8.17
N THR A 188 19.49 6.84 -7.84
CA THR A 188 18.22 6.12 -7.71
C THR A 188 17.35 6.64 -6.56
N PHE A 189 17.95 7.32 -5.57
CA PHE A 189 17.28 7.84 -4.37
C PHE A 189 17.26 9.38 -4.28
N ARG A 190 17.76 10.11 -5.31
CA ARG A 190 17.98 11.58 -5.29
C ARG A 190 16.78 12.48 -4.92
N HIS A 191 15.55 11.97 -4.94
CA HIS A 191 14.33 12.71 -4.58
C HIS A 191 13.56 12.06 -3.43
N VAL A 192 14.17 11.09 -2.76
CA VAL A 192 13.59 10.36 -1.64
C VAL A 192 14.33 10.79 -0.39
N LYS A 193 13.56 11.19 0.63
CA LYS A 193 14.11 11.33 1.98
C LYS A 193 14.03 10.00 2.68
N ILE A 194 15.10 9.62 3.36
CA ILE A 194 15.22 8.38 4.13
C ILE A 194 15.91 8.68 5.47
N PRO A 195 15.81 7.78 6.47
CA PRO A 195 16.50 7.96 7.74
C PRO A 195 18.02 8.16 7.54
N ALA A 196 18.63 8.98 8.39
CA ALA A 196 20.07 9.25 8.30
C ALA A 196 20.91 7.97 8.49
N SER A 197 20.44 7.04 9.33
CA SER A 197 21.07 5.73 9.52
C SER A 197 21.03 4.92 8.22
N THR A 198 19.93 4.96 7.47
CA THR A 198 19.76 4.30 6.17
C THR A 198 20.70 4.90 5.12
N VAL A 199 20.91 6.22 5.09
CA VAL A 199 21.88 6.84 4.17
C VAL A 199 23.29 6.30 4.42
N GLN A 200 23.71 6.26 5.68
CA GLN A 200 25.03 5.73 6.05
C GLN A 200 25.14 4.23 5.78
N GLY A 201 24.06 3.48 5.98
CA GLY A 201 23.95 2.05 5.67
C GLY A 201 24.09 1.78 4.17
N LEU A 202 23.38 2.53 3.33
CA LEU A 202 23.49 2.46 1.88
C LEU A 202 24.91 2.70 1.41
N ASP A 203 25.59 3.72 1.95
CA ASP A 203 26.99 3.99 1.60
C ASP A 203 27.91 2.81 1.95
N ARG A 204 27.68 2.15 3.09
CA ARG A 204 28.44 0.95 3.50
C ARG A 204 28.13 -0.25 2.61
N VAL A 205 26.86 -0.49 2.31
CA VAL A 205 26.42 -1.58 1.44
C VAL A 205 26.96 -1.41 0.02
N VAL A 206 26.89 -0.22 -0.56
CA VAL A 206 27.44 0.07 -1.89
C VAL A 206 28.94 -0.19 -1.92
N ARG A 207 29.68 0.23 -0.89
CA ARG A 207 31.12 -0.07 -0.78
C ARG A 207 31.40 -1.57 -0.68
N LEU A 208 30.66 -2.28 0.16
CA LEU A 208 30.79 -3.72 0.34
C LEU A 208 30.50 -4.47 -0.97
N ALA A 209 29.40 -4.10 -1.63
CA ALA A 209 28.95 -4.78 -2.83
C ALA A 209 29.86 -4.51 -4.05
N ARG A 210 30.52 -3.35 -4.13
CA ARG A 210 31.58 -3.08 -5.12
C ARG A 210 32.85 -3.91 -4.94
N GLN A 211 33.06 -4.51 -3.77
CA GLN A 211 34.19 -5.41 -3.49
C GLN A 211 33.87 -6.87 -3.84
N LEU A 212 32.62 -7.17 -4.19
CA LEU A 212 32.20 -8.51 -4.58
C LEU A 212 32.66 -8.83 -6.01
N PRO A 213 32.85 -10.12 -6.34
CA PRO A 213 33.17 -10.52 -7.70
C PRO A 213 32.06 -10.10 -8.69
N PRO A 214 32.37 -9.90 -9.98
CA PRO A 214 31.39 -9.47 -10.98
C PRO A 214 30.18 -10.40 -11.18
N GLN A 215 30.27 -11.64 -10.69
CA GLN A 215 29.20 -12.64 -10.75
C GLN A 215 28.57 -12.92 -9.38
N ALA A 216 28.74 -11.99 -8.42
CA ALA A 216 28.22 -12.18 -7.09
C ALA A 216 26.68 -12.21 -7.08
N HIS A 217 26.14 -13.16 -6.32
CA HIS A 217 24.71 -13.30 -6.12
C HIS A 217 24.29 -12.47 -4.90
N VAL A 218 23.41 -11.49 -5.11
CA VAL A 218 22.93 -10.61 -4.05
C VAL A 218 21.43 -10.77 -3.90
N LEU A 219 21.00 -11.17 -2.70
CA LEU A 219 19.58 -11.22 -2.35
C LEU A 219 19.19 -9.90 -1.68
N ASN A 220 18.24 -9.19 -2.26
CA ASN A 220 17.69 -7.97 -1.68
C ASN A 220 16.23 -8.18 -1.27
N MET A 221 16.03 -8.70 -0.06
CA MET A 221 14.74 -8.81 0.62
C MET A 221 14.51 -7.58 1.52
N SER A 222 14.48 -6.40 0.91
CA SER A 222 14.18 -5.13 1.58
C SER A 222 13.44 -4.16 0.65
N GLU A 223 12.95 -3.05 1.17
CA GLU A 223 12.36 -1.98 0.37
C GLU A 223 13.40 -1.20 -0.46
N LEU A 224 14.70 -1.48 -0.28
CA LEU A 224 15.80 -0.86 -1.01
C LEU A 224 16.01 -1.47 -2.39
N THR A 225 14.94 -1.90 -3.07
CA THR A 225 15.00 -2.50 -4.41
C THR A 225 15.70 -1.65 -5.47
N PRO A 226 15.67 -0.29 -5.45
CA PRO A 226 16.41 0.52 -6.42
C PRO A 226 17.93 0.36 -6.33
N LEU A 227 18.46 -0.18 -5.23
CA LEU A 227 19.90 -0.39 -5.03
C LEU A 227 20.54 -1.25 -6.13
N ALA A 228 19.78 -2.15 -6.75
CA ALA A 228 20.24 -2.98 -7.88
C ALA A 228 20.66 -2.17 -9.11
N ALA A 229 20.24 -0.90 -9.24
CA ALA A 229 20.69 -0.01 -10.30
C ALA A 229 21.95 0.81 -9.93
N GLU A 230 22.34 0.85 -8.64
CA GLU A 230 23.55 1.55 -8.16
C GLU A 230 24.79 0.65 -8.12
N VAL A 231 24.55 -0.65 -8.01
CA VAL A 231 25.60 -1.66 -7.82
C VAL A 231 25.39 -2.78 -8.84
N PRO A 232 26.45 -3.24 -9.53
CA PRO A 232 26.34 -4.26 -10.56
C PRO A 232 26.19 -5.67 -9.94
N PHE A 233 25.02 -5.97 -9.38
CA PHE A 233 24.61 -7.34 -9.02
C PHE A 233 23.36 -7.75 -9.77
N GLU A 234 23.20 -9.04 -10.02
CA GLU A 234 22.00 -9.58 -10.66
C GLU A 234 20.92 -9.91 -9.64
N LEU A 235 19.68 -9.50 -9.93
CA LEU A 235 18.50 -9.97 -9.20
C LEU A 235 18.13 -11.37 -9.66
N ASP A 236 17.63 -12.18 -8.72
CA ASP A 236 17.11 -13.51 -9.01
C ASP A 236 15.98 -13.46 -10.04
N LYS A 237 16.03 -14.38 -11.00
CA LYS A 237 14.99 -14.57 -12.03
C LYS A 237 14.11 -15.75 -11.66
N GLY A 238 12.86 -15.72 -12.11
CA GLY A 238 11.90 -16.80 -11.85
C GLY A 238 11.41 -16.86 -10.40
N VAL A 239 11.60 -15.78 -9.65
CA VAL A 239 11.13 -15.61 -8.27
C VAL A 239 10.12 -14.45 -8.20
N PRO A 240 9.25 -14.41 -7.18
CA PRO A 240 8.27 -13.34 -7.04
C PRO A 240 8.95 -12.00 -6.76
N LEU A 241 8.34 -10.93 -7.29
CA LEU A 241 8.78 -9.55 -7.06
C LEU A 241 8.55 -9.09 -5.62
N TRP A 242 7.61 -9.72 -4.92
CA TRP A 242 7.19 -9.37 -3.57
C TRP A 242 7.41 -10.55 -2.62
N TYR A 243 8.13 -10.32 -1.53
CA TYR A 243 8.56 -11.36 -0.59
C TYR A 243 7.57 -11.65 0.55
N HIS A 244 6.43 -10.95 0.58
CA HIS A 244 5.40 -11.18 1.59
C HIS A 244 4.84 -12.59 1.45
N LEU A 245 5.16 -13.43 2.43
CA LEU A 245 4.77 -14.83 2.43
C LEU A 245 3.25 -14.93 2.41
N HIS A 246 2.78 -15.80 1.53
CA HIS A 246 1.40 -16.07 1.19
C HIS A 246 0.57 -14.91 0.62
N VAL A 247 1.22 -13.78 0.32
CA VAL A 247 0.64 -12.67 -0.42
C VAL A 247 1.23 -12.60 -1.83
N GLY A 248 2.54 -12.51 -1.93
CA GLY A 248 3.29 -12.43 -3.19
C GLY A 248 4.28 -13.57 -3.41
N MET A 249 4.59 -14.33 -2.36
CA MET A 249 5.50 -15.48 -2.37
C MET A 249 4.83 -16.63 -1.61
N PHE A 250 5.03 -17.88 -2.00
CA PHE A 250 4.41 -19.03 -1.33
C PHE A 250 5.47 -20.05 -0.89
N ASP A 251 5.02 -21.15 -0.30
CA ASP A 251 5.91 -22.10 0.40
C ASP A 251 7.01 -22.68 -0.51
N LYS A 252 6.72 -22.91 -1.80
CA LYS A 252 7.71 -23.40 -2.77
C LYS A 252 8.85 -22.40 -2.99
N GLU A 253 8.50 -21.11 -3.11
CA GLU A 253 9.49 -20.05 -3.26
C GLU A 253 10.25 -19.84 -1.96
N LEU A 254 9.57 -19.93 -0.81
CA LEU A 254 10.21 -19.91 0.50
C LEU A 254 11.27 -21.02 0.60
N GLU A 255 10.89 -22.28 0.35
CA GLU A 255 11.80 -23.43 0.35
C GLU A 255 13.00 -23.19 -0.58
N THR A 256 12.77 -22.65 -1.77
CA THR A 256 13.85 -22.29 -2.70
C THR A 256 14.84 -21.30 -2.08
N TYR A 257 14.37 -20.28 -1.34
CA TYR A 257 15.24 -19.35 -0.64
C TYR A 257 15.99 -20.01 0.53
N LEU A 258 15.31 -20.83 1.33
CA LEU A 258 15.92 -21.53 2.46
C LEU A 258 17.04 -22.46 1.97
N ASP A 259 16.80 -23.23 0.91
CA ASP A 259 17.79 -24.14 0.31
C ASP A 259 19.01 -23.37 -0.25
N ARG A 260 18.77 -22.25 -0.95
CA ARG A 260 19.85 -21.41 -1.47
C ARG A 260 20.68 -20.78 -0.36
N ILE A 261 20.05 -20.34 0.73
CA ILE A 261 20.74 -19.81 1.90
C ILE A 261 21.57 -20.93 2.55
N ALA A 262 20.99 -22.09 2.83
CA ALA A 262 21.70 -23.21 3.42
C ALA A 262 22.90 -23.66 2.57
N ALA A 263 22.78 -23.60 1.24
CA ALA A 263 23.85 -23.92 0.29
C ALA A 263 24.91 -22.80 0.11
N GLY A 264 24.77 -21.65 0.78
CA GLY A 264 25.70 -20.53 0.63
C GLY A 264 25.67 -19.88 -0.76
N TYR A 265 24.50 -19.88 -1.42
CA TYR A 265 24.35 -19.39 -2.78
C TYR A 265 24.59 -17.88 -2.92
N TYR A 266 24.14 -17.07 -1.95
CA TYR A 266 24.27 -15.62 -1.99
C TYR A 266 25.61 -15.18 -1.37
N ASP A 267 26.27 -14.20 -1.97
CA ASP A 267 27.48 -13.59 -1.41
C ASP A 267 27.13 -12.47 -0.41
N LEU A 268 26.00 -11.80 -0.64
CA LEU A 268 25.46 -10.71 0.18
C LEU A 268 23.94 -10.81 0.26
N VAL A 269 23.37 -10.63 1.44
CA VAL A 269 21.92 -10.57 1.64
C VAL A 269 21.54 -9.32 2.41
N LEU A 270 20.63 -8.53 1.86
CA LEU A 270 19.92 -7.48 2.57
C LEU A 270 18.57 -8.07 2.99
N PHE A 271 18.33 -8.15 4.29
CA PHE A 271 17.07 -8.64 4.84
C PHE A 271 16.45 -7.57 5.74
N GLU A 272 15.23 -7.16 5.43
CA GLU A 272 14.49 -6.20 6.25
C GLU A 272 13.64 -6.92 7.30
N ASP A 273 13.96 -6.70 8.56
CA ASP A 273 13.24 -7.21 9.71
C ASP A 273 12.10 -6.26 10.10
N LEU A 274 10.87 -6.77 10.02
CA LEU A 274 9.63 -6.06 10.31
C LEU A 274 8.84 -6.84 11.37
N PRO A 275 9.23 -6.75 12.66
CA PRO A 275 8.69 -7.61 13.71
C PRO A 275 7.19 -7.42 13.96
N TYR A 276 6.64 -6.28 13.54
CA TYR A 276 5.22 -5.95 13.68
C TYR A 276 4.35 -6.46 12.52
N LEU A 277 4.96 -7.00 11.46
CA LEU A 277 4.25 -7.47 10.27
C LEU A 277 4.47 -8.97 10.07
N ASN A 278 3.40 -9.73 10.12
CA ASN A 278 3.45 -11.20 10.03
C ASN A 278 3.99 -11.65 8.66
N ASN A 279 5.21 -12.18 8.62
CA ASN A 279 5.88 -12.71 7.43
C ASN A 279 5.88 -11.77 6.20
N PHE A 280 5.96 -10.45 6.44
CA PHE A 280 6.15 -9.48 5.35
C PHE A 280 7.47 -9.73 4.60
N TYR A 281 8.51 -10.03 5.37
CA TYR A 281 9.62 -10.87 4.93
C TYR A 281 9.59 -12.11 5.84
N PRO A 282 9.77 -13.34 5.32
CA PRO A 282 9.53 -14.54 6.13
C PRO A 282 10.51 -14.66 7.29
N PHE A 283 9.99 -14.95 8.49
CA PHE A 283 10.83 -15.14 9.67
C PHE A 283 11.78 -16.33 9.50
N ALA A 284 11.33 -17.40 8.82
CA ALA A 284 12.15 -18.57 8.51
C ALA A 284 13.40 -18.22 7.67
N VAL A 285 13.33 -17.22 6.79
CA VAL A 285 14.51 -16.75 6.04
C VAL A 285 15.51 -16.11 6.98
N GLN A 286 15.05 -15.28 7.92
CA GLN A 286 15.92 -14.67 8.92
C GLN A 286 16.63 -15.71 9.79
N GLU A 287 15.88 -16.73 10.24
CA GLU A 287 16.43 -17.86 11.01
C GLU A 287 17.54 -18.58 10.23
N GLN A 288 17.31 -18.87 8.95
CA GLN A 288 18.30 -19.49 8.08
C GLN A 288 19.55 -18.61 7.86
N LEU A 289 19.36 -17.31 7.66
CA LEU A 289 20.49 -16.36 7.54
C LEU A 289 21.33 -16.33 8.81
N ASN A 290 20.70 -16.30 9.99
CA ASN A 290 21.41 -16.33 11.27
C ASN A 290 22.21 -17.63 11.47
N ALA A 291 21.74 -18.76 10.92
CA ALA A 291 22.44 -20.04 11.00
C ALA A 291 23.64 -20.13 10.04
N HIS A 292 23.47 -19.68 8.79
CA HIS A 292 24.42 -19.95 7.70
C HIS A 292 25.34 -18.77 7.34
N TYR A 293 24.95 -17.53 7.67
CA TYR A 293 25.67 -16.31 7.30
C TYR A 293 26.17 -15.59 8.55
N ILE A 294 26.93 -14.51 8.35
CA ILE A 294 27.33 -13.57 9.40
C ILE A 294 26.69 -12.22 9.12
N GLU A 295 26.00 -11.65 10.11
CA GLU A 295 25.57 -10.26 10.06
C GLU A 295 26.80 -9.35 10.14
N VAL A 296 26.99 -8.49 9.13
CA VAL A 296 28.12 -7.57 9.03
C VAL A 296 27.72 -6.11 9.25
N ASP A 297 26.43 -5.79 9.18
CA ASP A 297 25.90 -4.44 9.36
C ASP A 297 24.39 -4.45 9.62
N HIS A 298 23.86 -3.37 10.20
CA HIS A 298 22.42 -3.10 10.30
C HIS A 298 22.14 -1.60 10.37
N PHE A 299 20.95 -1.19 9.94
CA PHE A 299 20.48 0.19 9.97
C PHE A 299 18.95 0.27 9.84
N GLU A 300 18.35 1.44 10.08
CA GLU A 300 16.89 1.58 10.03
C GLU A 300 16.35 1.34 8.60
N ALA A 301 15.20 0.69 8.51
CA ALA A 301 14.45 0.58 7.26
C ALA A 301 13.79 1.93 6.90
N PRO A 302 13.66 2.27 5.61
CA PRO A 302 13.09 3.54 5.16
C PRO A 302 11.56 3.60 5.26
N ARG A 303 10.97 3.12 6.37
CA ARG A 303 9.53 3.06 6.60
C ARG A 303 9.06 4.16 7.53
N SER A 304 7.96 4.83 7.16
CA SER A 304 7.34 5.84 8.02
C SER A 304 6.37 5.25 9.04
N VAL A 305 5.93 4.00 8.84
CA VAL A 305 4.97 3.27 9.69
C VAL A 305 5.48 1.86 9.90
N TYR A 306 5.38 1.35 11.14
CA TYR A 306 5.96 0.08 11.56
C TYR A 306 7.46 0.05 11.27
N PRO A 307 8.27 0.80 12.05
CA PRO A 307 9.70 0.86 11.81
C PRO A 307 10.33 -0.53 11.84
N GLY A 308 11.29 -0.72 10.94
CA GLY A 308 12.02 -1.97 10.77
C GLY A 308 13.53 -1.74 10.75
N THR A 309 14.27 -2.83 10.63
CA THR A 309 15.73 -2.81 10.54
C THR A 309 16.18 -3.57 9.31
N VAL A 310 16.98 -2.95 8.45
CA VAL A 310 17.69 -3.67 7.38
C VAL A 310 18.94 -4.28 7.99
N ARG A 311 19.07 -5.59 7.89
CA ARG A 311 20.21 -6.39 8.34
C ARG A 311 20.98 -6.85 7.11
N VAL A 312 22.30 -6.74 7.17
CA VAL A 312 23.20 -7.10 6.06
C VAL A 312 23.98 -8.33 6.45
N TYR A 313 23.82 -9.40 5.69
CA TYR A 313 24.48 -10.67 5.91
C TYR A 313 25.49 -10.95 4.80
N ARG A 314 26.62 -11.55 5.17
CA ARG A 314 27.64 -12.03 4.25
C ARG A 314 27.87 -13.53 4.45
N ARG A 315 28.13 -14.24 3.36
CA ARG A 315 28.53 -15.64 3.44
C ARG A 315 29.80 -15.79 4.31
N LYS A 316 29.79 -16.80 5.17
CA LYS A 316 30.93 -17.19 6.01
C LYS A 316 32.17 -17.48 5.17
#